data_AF-A0A814Z1E9-F1
#
_entry.id   AF-A0A814Z1E9-F1
#
_cell.length_a   1.000
_cell.length_b   1.000
_cell.length_c   1.000
_cell.angle_alpha   90.00
_cell.angle_beta   90.00
_cell.angle_gamma   90.00
#
_symmetry.space_group_name_H-M   'P 1'
#
loop_
_entity.id
_entity.type
_entity.pdbx_description
1 polymer ?
#
loop_
_entity_poly.entity_id
_entity_poly.type
_entity_poly.pdbx_seq_one_letter_code
_entity_poly.pdbx_strand_id
1 'polypeptide(L)'
;MLEQCIQESTCNGSKLLTFDNICYQLSTENFVPNGYGCLHWNEAWYVNTSILSGVSTSAKQSGQYVILNANGTNMQVAVMNNSTDRFDLLSFFANAFQYDGTQLVLTGLRLMTKIYAKNFTLNKTPAATINLNWTNLTTFTYQTYFGSLQGPGYQIVLDNLLVNLYEL
;
A
#
# COMPACT_ATOMS: atom_id res chain seq x y z
N MET A 1 -18.74 19.63 11.89
CA MET A 1 -19.56 18.71 11.05
C MET A 1 -18.61 17.59 10.65
N LEU A 2 -18.77 16.39 11.20
CA LEU A 2 -17.94 15.25 10.79
C LEU A 2 -18.42 14.85 9.39
N GLU A 3 -17.63 15.15 8.36
CA GLU A 3 -17.88 14.63 7.02
C GLU A 3 -17.90 13.10 7.12
N GLN A 4 -19.03 12.49 6.75
CA GLN A 4 -19.12 11.04 6.65
C GLN A 4 -18.09 10.57 5.62
N CYS A 5 -17.11 9.79 6.08
CA CYS A 5 -16.18 9.09 5.20
C CYS A 5 -16.99 8.33 4.14
N ILE A 6 -16.56 8.40 2.88
CA ILE A 6 -17.17 7.62 1.79
C ILE A 6 -17.08 6.14 2.19
N GLN A 7 -18.21 5.54 2.53
CA GLN A 7 -18.39 4.10 2.52
C GLN A 7 -18.50 3.73 1.04
N GLU A 8 -17.52 2.99 0.52
CA GLU A 8 -17.61 2.54 -0.87
C GLU A 8 -18.84 1.62 -1.00
N SER A 9 -19.80 2.03 -1.85
CA SER A 9 -21.09 1.36 -1.96
C SER A 9 -21.03 0.01 -2.68
N THR A 10 -19.93 -0.26 -3.38
CA THR A 10 -19.69 -1.52 -4.10
C THR A 10 -18.21 -1.85 -4.12
N CYS A 11 -17.88 -3.09 -3.79
CA CYS A 11 -16.52 -3.58 -3.70
C CYS A 11 -16.14 -4.51 -4.85
N ASN A 12 -16.89 -4.47 -5.95
CA ASN A 12 -16.58 -5.19 -7.19
C ASN A 12 -16.12 -4.19 -8.27
N GLY A 13 -15.14 -4.60 -9.07
CA GLY A 13 -14.61 -3.83 -10.19
C GLY A 13 -13.24 -3.21 -9.94
N SER A 14 -12.80 -2.40 -10.91
CA SER A 14 -11.50 -1.74 -10.86
C SER A 14 -11.51 -0.54 -9.93
N LYS A 15 -10.49 -0.42 -9.07
CA LYS A 15 -10.31 0.69 -8.14
C LYS A 15 -8.88 1.22 -8.19
N LEU A 16 -8.77 2.53 -8.29
CA LEU A 16 -7.54 3.28 -8.05
C LEU A 16 -7.59 3.89 -6.66
N LEU A 17 -6.72 3.43 -5.78
CA LEU A 17 -6.62 3.89 -4.40
C LEU A 17 -5.52 4.93 -4.30
N THR A 18 -5.92 6.19 -4.08
CA THR A 18 -5.02 7.36 -3.98
C THR A 18 -4.82 7.84 -2.54
N PHE A 19 -5.57 7.31 -1.58
CA PHE A 19 -5.51 7.62 -0.14
C PHE A 19 -5.89 9.07 0.25
N ASP A 20 -6.10 9.95 -0.72
CA ASP A 20 -6.46 11.36 -0.48
C ASP A 20 -7.89 11.57 0.04
N ASN A 21 -8.77 10.60 -0.18
CA ASN A 21 -10.17 10.64 0.23
C ASN A 21 -10.41 10.02 1.63
N ILE A 22 -9.35 9.74 2.39
CA ILE A 22 -9.46 9.29 3.78
C ILE A 22 -9.76 10.51 4.67
N CYS A 23 -10.99 10.61 5.18
CA CYS A 23 -11.48 11.81 5.87
C CYS A 23 -11.04 11.98 7.35
N TYR A 24 -10.18 11.11 7.89
CA TYR A 24 -9.73 11.19 9.28
C TYR A 24 -8.58 12.19 9.47
N GLN A 25 -8.80 13.46 9.17
CA GLN A 25 -7.76 14.49 9.26
C GLN A 25 -7.61 15.07 10.68
N LEU A 26 -7.01 14.37 11.65
CA LEU A 26 -6.60 15.03 12.91
C LEU A 26 -5.27 14.57 13.55
N SER A 27 -4.47 13.70 12.93
CA SER A 27 -3.11 13.41 13.41
C SER A 27 -2.13 13.14 12.27
N THR A 28 -0.83 13.34 12.55
CA THR A 28 0.27 13.29 11.58
C THR A 28 0.48 11.90 10.98
N GLU A 29 0.04 10.86 11.68
CA GLU A 29 0.27 9.47 11.36
C GLU A 29 -0.96 8.69 11.80
N ASN A 30 -1.63 8.04 10.84
CA ASN A 30 -2.79 7.22 11.11
C ASN A 30 -2.72 5.94 10.28
N PHE A 31 -3.26 4.87 10.83
CA PHE A 31 -3.44 3.64 10.08
C PHE A 31 -4.47 3.85 8.97
N VAL A 32 -4.24 3.21 7.81
CA VAL A 32 -5.26 3.10 6.78
C VAL A 32 -6.47 2.40 7.40
N PRO A 33 -7.68 3.00 7.32
CA PRO A 33 -8.84 2.40 7.94
C PRO A 33 -9.21 1.10 7.21
N ASN A 34 -9.53 0.07 7.98
CA ASN A 34 -10.09 -1.15 7.42
C ASN A 34 -11.39 -0.86 6.65
N GLY A 35 -11.52 -1.49 5.48
CA GLY A 35 -12.60 -1.22 4.53
C GLY A 35 -12.26 -0.13 3.50
N TYR A 36 -11.14 0.59 3.63
CA TYR A 36 -10.68 1.48 2.57
C TYR A 36 -10.37 0.70 1.29
N GLY A 37 -11.00 1.06 0.18
CA GLY A 37 -10.90 0.30 -1.06
C GLY A 37 -11.44 -1.12 -0.95
N CYS A 38 -12.30 -1.40 0.04
CA CYS A 38 -12.80 -2.74 0.36
C CYS A 38 -11.73 -3.75 0.76
N LEU A 39 -10.64 -3.26 1.34
CA LEU A 39 -9.51 -4.06 1.79
C LEU A 39 -9.30 -3.90 3.29
N HIS A 40 -8.76 -4.94 3.89
CA HIS A 40 -8.18 -4.93 5.22
C HIS A 40 -6.71 -4.51 5.12
N TRP A 41 -6.31 -3.54 5.94
CA TRP A 41 -4.98 -2.96 5.92
C TRP A 41 -4.32 -3.16 7.27
N ASN A 42 -3.14 -3.78 7.29
CA ASN A 42 -2.38 -4.02 8.50
C ASN A 42 -0.97 -3.44 8.37
N GLU A 43 -0.51 -2.74 9.43
CA GLU A 43 0.78 -2.02 9.47
C GLU A 43 0.95 -1.01 8.31
N ALA A 44 -0.16 -0.51 7.76
CA ALA A 44 -0.18 0.48 6.69
C ALA A 44 -0.56 1.85 7.26
N TRP A 45 0.33 2.83 7.14
CA TRP A 45 0.11 4.19 7.62
C TRP A 45 -0.20 5.08 6.43
N TYR A 46 -1.25 5.89 6.48
CA TYR A 46 -1.43 6.96 5.49
C TYR A 46 -0.89 8.26 6.08
N VAL A 47 -0.10 8.98 5.29
CA VAL A 47 0.65 10.13 5.78
C VAL A 47 0.54 11.30 4.83
N ASN A 48 0.33 12.50 5.37
CA ASN A 48 0.38 13.72 4.58
C ASN A 48 1.84 14.04 4.24
N THR A 49 2.14 14.09 2.94
CA THR A 49 3.49 14.35 2.42
C THR A 49 4.02 15.75 2.74
N SER A 50 3.17 16.73 3.05
CA SER A 50 3.59 18.10 3.39
C SER A 50 4.26 18.23 4.76
N ILE A 51 4.02 17.27 5.66
CA ILE A 51 4.58 17.26 7.03
C ILE A 51 5.71 16.24 7.20
N LEU A 52 5.96 15.42 6.16
CA LEU A 52 7.02 14.42 6.16
C LEU A 52 8.37 15.04 5.82
N SER A 53 9.17 15.35 6.84
CA SER A 53 10.53 15.86 6.67
C SER A 53 11.52 14.75 6.25
N GLY A 54 12.43 15.04 5.32
CA GLY A 54 13.51 14.11 4.93
C GLY A 54 13.10 12.98 3.98
N VAL A 55 11.89 13.04 3.44
CA VAL A 55 11.27 12.00 2.62
C VAL A 55 11.27 12.37 1.16
N SER A 56 11.60 11.42 0.28
CA SER A 56 11.28 11.58 -1.12
C SER A 56 9.78 11.44 -1.35
N THR A 57 9.12 12.57 -1.59
CA THR A 57 7.70 12.63 -1.96
C THR A 57 7.47 12.29 -3.43
N SER A 58 8.50 11.85 -4.18
CA SER A 58 8.33 11.57 -5.62
C SER A 58 7.42 10.37 -5.90
N ALA A 59 7.16 9.50 -4.92
CA ALA A 59 6.15 8.45 -5.07
C ALA A 59 4.71 8.99 -5.02
N LYS A 60 4.52 10.25 -4.58
CA LYS A 60 3.25 10.95 -4.62
C LYS A 60 2.87 11.22 -6.08
N GLN A 61 1.93 10.45 -6.59
CA GLN A 61 1.41 10.54 -7.95
C GLN A 61 -0.03 11.05 -7.99
N SER A 62 -0.64 11.24 -6.82
CA SER A 62 -1.98 11.79 -6.64
C SER A 62 -1.95 13.11 -5.85
N GLY A 63 -2.77 13.24 -4.79
CA GLY A 63 -2.96 14.44 -3.98
C GLY A 63 -1.84 14.67 -2.96
N GLN A 64 -2.14 14.60 -1.67
CA GLN A 64 -1.19 14.87 -0.59
C GLN A 64 -0.86 13.66 0.26
N TYR A 65 -1.62 12.57 0.16
CA TYR A 65 -1.49 11.42 1.03
C TYR A 65 -0.85 10.24 0.30
N VAL A 66 0.03 9.53 1.01
CA VAL A 66 0.69 8.31 0.54
C VAL A 66 0.62 7.25 1.63
N ILE A 67 0.84 5.99 1.27
CA ILE A 67 1.02 4.91 2.24
C ILE A 67 2.49 4.73 2.58
N LEU A 68 2.76 4.47 3.85
CA LEU A 68 4.06 4.23 4.44
C LEU A 68 3.98 3.00 5.33
N ASN A 69 4.96 2.09 5.27
CA ASN A 69 5.14 1.05 6.28
C ASN A 69 5.99 1.60 7.44
N ALA A 70 5.44 2.51 8.26
CA ALA A 70 6.20 3.42 9.13
C ALA A 70 7.16 2.73 10.10
N ASN A 71 6.82 1.56 10.62
CA ASN A 71 7.69 0.82 11.54
C ASN A 71 8.83 0.05 10.82
N GLY A 72 8.91 0.12 9.49
CA GLY A 72 9.76 -0.74 8.67
C GLY A 72 9.43 -2.23 8.86
N THR A 73 8.21 -2.51 9.29
CA THR A 73 7.63 -3.84 9.48
C THR A 73 6.97 -4.31 8.20
N ASN A 74 6.58 -5.59 8.21
CA ASN A 74 5.82 -6.17 7.11
C ASN A 74 4.41 -5.58 7.07
N MET A 75 4.07 -4.90 5.98
CA MET A 75 2.71 -4.44 5.71
C MET A 75 1.93 -5.56 5.01
N GLN A 76 0.64 -5.68 5.34
CA GLN A 76 -0.25 -6.64 4.72
C GLN A 76 -1.54 -5.96 4.26
N VAL A 77 -2.02 -6.38 3.09
CA VAL A 77 -3.32 -5.97 2.56
C VAL A 77 -4.07 -7.23 2.15
N ALA A 78 -5.32 -7.33 2.57
CA ALA A 78 -6.16 -8.50 2.31
C ALA A 78 -7.58 -8.09 1.92
N VAL A 79 -8.32 -9.00 1.29
CA VAL A 79 -9.77 -8.86 1.16
C VAL A 79 -10.46 -8.95 2.53
N MET A 80 -11.66 -8.39 2.64
CA MET A 80 -12.45 -8.41 3.88
C MET A 80 -12.96 -9.83 4.21
N ASN A 81 -13.39 -10.61 3.21
CA ASN A 81 -13.76 -12.02 3.37
C ASN A 81 -12.90 -12.93 2.49
N ASN A 82 -11.89 -13.58 3.09
CA ASN A 82 -10.94 -14.41 2.37
C ASN A 82 -11.51 -15.72 1.78
N SER A 83 -12.74 -16.11 2.15
CA SER A 83 -13.35 -17.36 1.68
C SER A 83 -13.96 -17.24 0.28
N THR A 84 -14.51 -16.07 -0.04
CA THR A 84 -15.25 -15.79 -1.29
C THR A 84 -14.53 -14.75 -2.14
N ASP A 85 -13.97 -13.74 -1.49
CA ASP A 85 -13.48 -12.56 -2.17
C ASP A 85 -12.07 -12.81 -2.72
N ARG A 86 -11.75 -12.02 -3.75
CA ARG A 86 -10.41 -11.97 -4.33
C ARG A 86 -10.18 -10.62 -4.97
N PHE A 87 -8.92 -10.34 -5.23
CA PHE A 87 -8.54 -9.20 -6.05
C PHE A 87 -7.38 -9.56 -6.98
N ASP A 88 -7.24 -8.76 -8.04
CA ASP A 88 -6.05 -8.69 -8.83
C ASP A 88 -5.26 -7.44 -8.43
N LEU A 89 -3.94 -7.60 -8.29
CA LEU A 89 -3.01 -6.51 -8.03
C LEU A 89 -2.33 -6.13 -9.34
N LEU A 90 -2.70 -4.96 -9.87
CA LEU A 90 -2.26 -4.53 -11.20
C LEU A 90 -0.96 -3.74 -11.11
N SER A 91 -1.00 -2.58 -10.45
CA SER A 91 0.14 -1.69 -10.36
C SER A 91 0.07 -0.73 -9.17
N PHE A 92 1.20 -0.13 -8.83
CA PHE A 92 1.29 1.04 -7.94
C PHE A 92 2.61 1.77 -8.19
N PHE A 93 2.75 2.96 -7.61
CA PHE A 93 4.02 3.67 -7.58
C PHE A 93 4.67 3.50 -6.21
N ALA A 94 5.99 3.31 -6.19
CA ALA A 94 6.73 3.18 -4.94
C ALA A 94 8.11 3.82 -4.99
N ASN A 95 8.59 4.23 -3.83
CA ASN A 95 9.98 4.64 -3.59
C ASN A 95 10.50 4.15 -2.25
N ALA A 96 11.82 4.12 -2.14
CA ALA A 96 12.46 4.07 -0.84
C ALA A 96 12.21 5.37 -0.06
N PHE A 97 12.02 5.24 1.25
CA PHE A 97 11.76 6.39 2.12
C PHE A 97 13.03 7.20 2.43
N GLN A 98 14.07 6.55 2.98
CA GLN A 98 15.31 7.22 3.42
C GLN A 98 16.56 6.86 2.60
N TYR A 99 16.70 5.61 2.18
CA TYR A 99 17.95 5.10 1.59
C TYR A 99 17.75 4.61 0.16
N ASP A 100 18.61 5.02 -0.76
CA ASP A 100 18.64 4.44 -2.09
C ASP A 100 19.10 2.99 -2.02
N GLY A 101 18.54 2.10 -2.84
CA GLY A 101 18.84 0.68 -2.81
C GLY A 101 18.02 -0.13 -1.80
N THR A 102 16.99 0.45 -1.15
CA THR A 102 16.04 -0.31 -0.32
C THR A 102 15.39 -1.40 -1.14
N GLN A 103 15.44 -2.62 -0.62
CA GLN A 103 14.80 -3.78 -1.23
C GLN A 103 13.36 -3.87 -0.77
N LEU A 104 12.48 -4.16 -1.71
CA LEU A 104 11.08 -4.49 -1.49
C LEU A 104 10.84 -5.91 -1.97
N VAL A 105 10.31 -6.76 -1.09
CA VAL A 105 9.80 -8.08 -1.40
C VAL A 105 8.29 -8.04 -1.33
N LEU A 106 7.66 -8.39 -2.43
CA LEU A 106 6.21 -8.56 -2.53
C LEU A 106 5.90 -10.05 -2.57
N THR A 107 4.90 -10.46 -1.81
CA THR A 107 4.38 -11.83 -1.83
C THR A 107 2.87 -11.81 -2.01
N GLY A 108 2.38 -12.49 -3.05
CA GLY A 108 0.96 -12.66 -3.32
C GLY A 108 0.48 -14.02 -2.84
N LEU A 109 -0.62 -14.05 -2.10
CA LEU A 109 -1.19 -15.25 -1.49
C LEU A 109 -2.64 -15.46 -1.96
N ARG A 110 -3.01 -16.73 -2.17
CA ARG A 110 -4.40 -17.20 -2.26
C ARG A 110 -4.66 -18.16 -1.10
N LEU A 111 -5.57 -17.82 -0.19
CA LEU A 111 -5.88 -18.64 0.99
C LEU A 111 -4.61 -19.06 1.76
N MET A 112 -3.73 -18.08 2.04
CA MET A 112 -2.42 -18.26 2.68
C MET A 112 -1.35 -19.01 1.86
N THR A 113 -1.71 -19.59 0.71
CA THR A 113 -0.75 -20.24 -0.18
C THR A 113 -0.04 -19.20 -1.03
N LYS A 114 1.28 -19.17 -0.98
CA LYS A 114 2.08 -18.30 -1.85
C LYS A 114 1.93 -18.72 -3.31
N ILE A 115 1.45 -17.79 -4.14
CA ILE A 115 1.30 -17.97 -5.59
C ILE A 115 2.17 -17.02 -6.39
N TYR A 116 2.57 -15.88 -5.82
CA TYR A 116 3.52 -14.96 -6.45
C TYR A 116 4.57 -14.45 -5.47
N ALA A 117 5.75 -14.14 -5.99
CA ALA A 117 6.78 -13.39 -5.29
C ALA A 117 7.60 -12.56 -6.28
N LYS A 118 7.96 -11.33 -5.91
CA LYS A 118 8.86 -10.49 -6.71
C LYS A 118 9.64 -9.55 -5.81
N ASN A 119 10.89 -9.32 -6.17
CA ASN A 119 11.80 -8.43 -5.45
C ASN A 119 12.09 -7.22 -6.32
N PHE A 120 12.20 -6.05 -5.69
CA PHE A 120 12.52 -4.79 -6.33
C PHE A 120 13.59 -4.07 -5.52
N THR A 121 14.48 -3.37 -6.22
CA THR A 121 15.37 -2.39 -5.61
C THR A 121 14.78 -1.02 -5.89
N LEU A 122 14.46 -0.29 -4.82
CA LEU A 122 13.87 1.04 -4.87
C LEU A 122 14.92 2.08 -4.48
N ASN A 123 14.85 3.22 -5.17
CA ASN A 123 15.59 4.41 -4.80
C ASN A 123 14.61 5.44 -4.25
N LYS A 124 15.13 6.52 -3.69
CA LYS A 124 14.33 7.68 -3.31
C LYS A 124 13.74 8.36 -4.53
N THR A 125 14.51 8.49 -5.60
CA THR A 125 14.07 9.18 -6.82
C THR A 125 14.70 8.53 -8.05
N PRO A 126 14.00 8.43 -9.19
CA PRO A 126 12.57 8.72 -9.39
C PRO A 126 11.66 7.62 -8.83
N ALA A 127 10.35 7.89 -8.77
CA ALA A 127 9.33 6.88 -8.50
C ALA A 127 9.45 5.66 -9.42
N ALA A 128 9.44 4.48 -8.83
CA ALA A 128 9.32 3.24 -9.58
C ALA A 128 7.84 2.92 -9.82
N THR A 129 7.47 2.69 -11.08
CA THR A 129 6.18 2.06 -11.41
C THR A 129 6.31 0.56 -11.25
N ILE A 130 5.57 0.00 -10.30
CA ILE A 130 5.57 -1.43 -10.01
C ILE A 130 4.40 -2.06 -10.75
N ASN A 131 4.69 -2.77 -11.86
CA ASN A 131 3.71 -3.51 -12.63
C ASN A 131 3.78 -5.01 -12.28
N LEU A 132 2.66 -5.58 -11.86
CA LEU A 132 2.57 -6.96 -11.37
C LEU A 132 1.57 -7.79 -12.18
N ASN A 133 0.36 -7.28 -12.40
CA ASN A 133 -0.74 -8.03 -13.02
C ASN A 133 -0.98 -9.39 -12.35
N TRP A 134 -0.88 -9.45 -11.02
CA TRP A 134 -1.11 -10.67 -10.25
C TRP A 134 -2.60 -10.87 -10.07
N THR A 135 -3.08 -12.07 -10.34
CA THR A 135 -4.52 -12.36 -10.33
C THR A 135 -4.91 -13.28 -9.19
N ASN A 136 -6.19 -13.21 -8.77
CA ASN A 136 -6.79 -14.16 -7.83
C ASN A 136 -6.07 -14.21 -6.46
N LEU A 137 -5.75 -13.05 -5.91
CA LEU A 137 -5.17 -12.91 -4.57
C LEU A 137 -6.27 -12.81 -3.51
N THR A 138 -6.00 -13.32 -2.31
CA THR A 138 -6.74 -12.93 -1.09
C THR A 138 -5.94 -11.96 -0.25
N THR A 139 -4.62 -11.99 -0.40
CA THR A 139 -3.70 -11.22 0.43
C THR A 139 -2.45 -10.93 -0.36
N PHE A 140 -1.84 -9.78 -0.08
CA PHE A 140 -0.45 -9.56 -0.43
C PHE A 140 0.30 -8.88 0.70
N THR A 141 1.60 -9.15 0.77
CA THR A 141 2.48 -8.61 1.81
C THR A 141 3.65 -7.87 1.19
N TYR A 142 4.09 -6.85 1.92
CA TYR A 142 5.28 -6.06 1.65
C TYR A 142 6.27 -6.34 2.76
N GLN A 143 7.51 -6.64 2.39
CA GLN A 143 8.63 -6.69 3.30
C GLN A 143 9.75 -5.82 2.74
N THR A 144 10.34 -4.99 3.59
CA THR A 144 11.41 -4.07 3.17
C THR A 144 12.68 -4.32 3.96
N TYR A 145 13.83 -4.14 3.31
CA TYR A 145 15.14 -4.24 3.95
C TYR A 145 16.20 -3.43 3.20
N PHE A 146 17.31 -3.13 3.85
CA PHE A 146 18.50 -2.54 3.23
C PHE A 146 19.73 -3.35 3.62
N GLY A 147 20.36 -4.02 2.65
CA GLY A 147 21.34 -5.06 2.94
C GLY A 147 20.69 -6.20 3.75
N SER A 148 21.12 -6.40 5.00
CA SER A 148 20.54 -7.36 5.94
C SER A 148 19.66 -6.71 7.02
N LEU A 149 19.43 -5.40 6.96
CA LEU A 149 18.76 -4.63 8.02
C LEU A 149 17.27 -4.43 7.73
N GLN A 150 16.45 -4.50 8.78
CA GLN A 150 15.00 -4.24 8.77
C GLN A 150 14.64 -3.26 9.90
N GLY A 151 13.45 -2.66 9.83
CA GLY A 151 12.95 -1.72 10.84
C GLY A 151 12.94 -0.25 10.39
N PRO A 152 12.72 0.68 11.34
CA PRO A 152 12.59 2.10 11.04
C PRO A 152 13.80 2.63 10.27
N GLY A 153 13.54 3.33 9.17
CA GLY A 153 14.54 3.82 8.21
C GLY A 153 14.58 3.03 6.90
N TYR A 154 14.10 1.79 6.88
CA TYR A 154 14.00 0.97 5.66
C TYR A 154 12.56 0.92 5.12
N GLN A 155 11.81 2.00 5.31
CA GLN A 155 10.45 2.09 4.82
C GLN A 155 10.40 2.33 3.30
N ILE A 156 9.23 2.08 2.73
CA ILE A 156 8.85 2.51 1.40
C ILE A 156 7.61 3.39 1.49
N VAL A 157 7.47 4.28 0.52
CA VAL A 157 6.24 5.02 0.27
C VAL A 157 5.58 4.48 -0.99
N LEU A 158 4.25 4.38 -0.99
CA LEU A 158 3.46 4.01 -2.17
C LEU A 158 2.22 4.87 -2.36
N ASP A 159 1.76 4.95 -3.61
CA ASP A 159 0.59 5.70 -4.04
C ASP A 159 -0.02 5.06 -5.30
N ASN A 160 -1.25 5.44 -5.64
CA ASN A 160 -1.98 5.02 -6.85
C ASN A 160 -2.02 3.49 -6.99
N LEU A 161 -2.46 2.80 -5.94
CA LEU A 161 -2.64 1.35 -5.96
C LEU A 161 -3.85 0.99 -6.83
N LEU A 162 -3.60 0.32 -7.94
CA LEU A 162 -4.61 -0.14 -8.88
C LEU A 162 -4.90 -1.62 -8.66
N VAL A 163 -6.17 -1.92 -8.34
CA VAL A 163 -6.67 -3.29 -8.10
C VAL A 163 -7.96 -3.55 -8.86
N ASN A 164 -8.24 -4.81 -9.14
CA ASN A 164 -9.58 -5.26 -9.52
C ASN A 164 -10.12 -6.13 -8.40
N LEU A 165 -11.27 -5.79 -7.84
CA LEU A 165 -11.89 -6.56 -6.77
C LEU A 165 -13.01 -7.43 -7.31
N TYR A 166 -13.17 -8.60 -6.72
CA TYR A 166 -14.23 -9.55 -7.03
C TYR A 166 -14.81 -10.07 -5.71
N GLU A 167 -15.94 -9.50 -5.33
CA GLU A 167 -16.79 -10.04 -4.26
C GLU A 167 -17.85 -10.97 -4.86
N LEU A 168 -18.21 -12.00 -4.10
CA LEU A 168 -19.25 -12.98 -4.43
C LEU A 168 -20.32 -13.00 -3.34
#